data_AF-A0A3S5AJX0-F1
#
_entry.id   AF-A0A3S5AJX0-F1
#
_cell.length_a   1.000
_cell.length_b   1.000
_cell.length_c   1.000
_cell.angle_alpha   90.00
_cell.angle_beta   90.00
_cell.angle_gamma   90.00
#
_symmetry.space_group_name_H-M   'P 1'
#
loop_
_entity.id
_entity.type
_entity.pdbx_description
1 polymer ?
#
loop_
_entity_poly.entity_id
_entity_poly.type
_entity_poly.pdbx_seq_one_letter_code
_entity_poly.pdbx_strand_id
1 'polypeptide(L)'
;MSTCVPAIFVSKVADNSFDLPEATVLIQVSMHGGSRRQEAQRLGRILRAKRGMDADVYNAFFYSLVSQDTCEMQYALKRQRFLMNQGYAYKNF
;
A
#
# COMPACT_ATOMS: atom_id res chain seq x y z
N MET A 1 20.63 -1.18 24.08
CA MET A 1 20.62 -1.36 22.61
C MET A 1 19.16 -1.43 22.18
N SER A 2 18.65 -0.46 21.43
CA SER A 2 17.28 -0.52 20.88
C SER A 2 17.27 -1.42 19.66
N THR A 3 16.59 -2.57 19.75
CA THR A 3 16.35 -3.44 18.59
C THR A 3 15.32 -2.76 17.69
N CYS A 4 15.80 -2.14 16.61
CA CYS A 4 14.96 -1.65 15.52
C CYS A 4 14.35 -2.86 14.79
N VAL A 5 13.04 -3.02 14.86
CA VAL A 5 12.29 -3.98 14.03
C VAL A 5 11.79 -3.22 12.81
N PRO A 6 12.38 -3.43 11.61
CA PRO A 6 12.10 -2.59 10.45
C PRO A 6 10.81 -2.97 9.70
N ALA A 7 10.24 -4.14 10.00
CA ALA A 7 9.09 -4.68 9.28
C ALA A 7 8.10 -5.33 10.25
N ILE A 8 6.81 -5.14 9.98
CA ILE A 8 5.71 -5.79 10.67
C ILE A 8 4.78 -6.43 9.65
N PHE A 9 4.17 -7.56 10.03
CA PHE A 9 3.13 -8.21 9.25
C PHE A 9 1.81 -8.04 9.97
N VAL A 10 0.80 -7.63 9.21
CA VAL A 10 -0.54 -7.40 9.74
C VAL A 10 -1.57 -8.12 8.87
N SER A 11 -2.64 -8.58 9.49
CA SER A 11 -3.77 -9.19 8.79
C SER A 11 -4.82 -8.14 8.43
N LYS A 12 -5.92 -8.57 7.78
CA LYS A 12 -7.06 -7.72 7.45
C LYS A 12 -7.67 -6.99 8.67
N VAL A 13 -7.43 -7.46 9.89
CA VAL A 13 -7.89 -6.78 11.11
C VAL A 13 -7.31 -5.37 11.23
N ALA A 14 -6.09 -5.15 10.73
CA ALA A 14 -5.46 -3.84 10.71
C ALA A 14 -6.14 -2.82 9.78
N ASP A 15 -7.08 -3.25 8.93
CA ASP A 15 -7.86 -2.34 8.08
C ASP A 15 -8.93 -1.57 8.87
N ASN A 16 -9.30 -2.07 10.05
CA ASN A 16 -10.32 -1.50 10.90
C ASN A 16 -9.71 -0.91 12.18
N SER A 17 -9.81 0.42 12.30
CA SER A 17 -9.67 1.16 13.56
C SER A 17 -8.38 0.94 14.38
N PHE A 18 -7.31 0.47 13.76
CA PHE A 18 -5.98 0.33 14.38
C PHE A 18 -5.05 1.47 13.95
N ASP A 19 -4.26 1.96 14.90
CA ASP A 19 -3.17 2.90 14.62
C ASP A 19 -1.96 2.13 14.12
N LEU A 20 -1.81 2.09 12.80
CA LEU A 20 -0.62 1.55 12.16
C LEU A 20 0.53 2.56 12.24
N PRO A 21 1.77 2.10 12.48
CA PRO A 21 2.92 2.97 12.44
C PRO A 21 3.12 3.54 11.03
N GLU A 22 3.75 4.71 10.96
CA GLU A 22 4.17 5.30 9.69
C GLU A 22 5.15 4.36 8.99
N ALA A 23 4.93 4.12 7.69
CA ALA A 23 5.79 3.29 6.88
C ALA A 23 6.09 3.97 5.54
N THR A 24 7.29 3.74 5.02
CA THR A 24 7.67 4.18 3.67
C THR A 24 7.36 3.12 2.62
N VAL A 25 7.21 1.86 3.01
CA VAL A 25 6.93 0.74 2.11
C VAL A 25 5.74 -0.04 2.64
N LEU A 26 4.76 -0.30 1.77
CA LEU A 26 3.63 -1.16 2.06
C LEU A 26 3.53 -2.26 1.00
N ILE A 27 3.47 -3.51 1.44
CA ILE A 27 3.32 -4.67 0.57
C ILE A 27 1.98 -5.33 0.87
N GLN A 28 1.12 -5.43 -0.14
CA GLN A 28 -0.13 -6.15 -0.08
C GLN A 28 0.00 -7.51 -0.77
N VAL A 29 -0.20 -8.58 -0.01
CA VAL A 29 -0.04 -9.96 -0.49
C VAL A 29 -1.30 -10.51 -1.12
N SER A 30 -2.48 -10.20 -0.57
CA SER A 30 -3.75 -10.70 -1.08
C SER A 30 -4.83 -9.61 -1.08
N MET A 31 -5.80 -9.75 -1.99
CA MET A 31 -6.96 -8.87 -2.06
C MET A 31 -8.23 -9.71 -2.19
N HIS A 32 -9.22 -9.40 -1.35
CA HIS A 32 -10.58 -9.93 -1.48
C HIS A 32 -11.54 -8.76 -1.62
N GLY A 33 -12.06 -8.58 -2.84
CA GLY A 33 -13.29 -7.85 -3.19
C GLY A 33 -13.70 -6.66 -2.30
N GLY A 34 -12.79 -5.74 -1.98
CA GLY A 34 -13.02 -4.62 -1.07
C GLY A 34 -13.32 -3.28 -1.76
N SER A 35 -13.64 -2.26 -0.95
CA SER A 35 -13.84 -0.90 -1.43
C SER A 35 -12.53 -0.24 -1.85
N ARG A 36 -12.41 0.10 -3.14
CA ARG A 36 -11.24 0.81 -3.70
C ARG A 36 -10.95 2.15 -3.02
N ARG A 37 -12.00 2.86 -2.59
CA ARG A 37 -11.86 4.12 -1.85
C ARG A 37 -11.22 3.90 -0.48
N GLN A 38 -11.63 2.83 0.22
CA GLN A 38 -11.06 2.45 1.51
C GLN A 38 -9.58 2.08 1.38
N GLU A 39 -9.23 1.38 0.29
CA GLU A 39 -7.86 1.00 -0.02
C GLU A 39 -6.98 2.25 -0.24
N ALA A 40 -7.38 3.20 -1.09
CA ALA A 40 -6.61 4.44 -1.28
C ALA A 40 -6.50 5.28 -0.02
N GLN A 41 -7.56 5.35 0.81
CA GLN A 41 -7.49 6.04 2.09
C GLN A 41 -6.49 5.35 3.04
N ARG A 42 -6.46 4.01 3.07
CA ARG A 42 -5.48 3.23 3.84
C ARG A 42 -4.06 3.50 3.36
N LEU A 43 -3.82 3.53 2.05
CA LEU A 43 -2.52 3.87 1.47
C LEU A 43 -2.05 5.24 1.98
N GLY A 44 -2.89 6.28 1.89
CA GLY A 44 -2.54 7.63 2.31
C GLY A 44 -2.32 7.79 3.82
N ARG A 45 -2.90 6.92 4.66
CA ARG A 45 -2.67 6.92 6.11
C ARG A 45 -1.32 6.30 6.49
N ILE A 46 -0.97 5.19 5.84
CA ILE A 46 0.23 4.39 6.16
C ILE A 46 1.48 5.00 5.52
N LEU A 47 1.38 5.36 4.24
CA LEU A 47 2.49 5.86 3.44
C LEU A 47 2.75 7.33 3.75
N ARG A 48 3.70 7.58 4.65
CA ARG A 48 4.17 8.93 4.98
C ARG A 48 5.67 9.05 4.70
N ALA A 49 6.09 10.22 4.25
CA ALA A 49 7.50 10.53 4.18
C ALA A 49 8.13 10.45 5.57
N LYS A 50 9.31 9.83 5.63
CA LYS A 50 10.13 9.85 6.83
C LYS A 50 10.56 11.30 7.09
N ARG A 51 10.31 11.80 8.31
CA ARG A 51 10.71 13.16 8.72
C ARG A 51 12.22 13.36 8.48
N GLY A 52 12.57 14.46 7.80
CA GLY A 52 13.97 14.84 7.52
C GLY A 52 14.54 14.36 6.18
N MET A 53 13.73 13.76 5.30
CA MET A 53 14.10 13.58 3.88
C MET A 53 13.61 14.78 3.07
N ASP A 54 14.44 15.28 2.16
CA ASP A 54 14.07 16.36 1.24
C ASP A 54 12.77 16.02 0.50
N ALA A 55 11.88 17.00 0.39
CA ALA A 55 10.55 16.83 -0.22
C ALA A 55 10.61 16.37 -1.68
N ASP A 56 11.71 16.68 -2.38
CA ASP A 56 11.97 16.26 -3.76
C ASP A 56 12.30 14.76 -3.89
N VAL A 57 12.49 14.06 -2.76
CA VAL A 57 12.82 12.63 -2.67
C VAL A 57 11.74 11.89 -1.87
N TYR A 58 10.47 12.13 -2.21
CA TYR A 58 9.35 11.43 -1.58
C TYR A 58 9.35 9.95 -2.00
N ASN A 59 9.91 9.08 -1.15
CA ASN A 59 10.17 7.66 -1.45
C ASN A 59 9.15 6.71 -0.79
N ALA A 60 7.85 6.97 -0.97
CA ALA A 60 6.81 6.06 -0.49
C ALA A 60 6.43 5.07 -1.60
N PHE A 61 6.47 3.77 -1.28
CA PHE A 61 6.20 2.70 -2.26
C PHE A 61 5.08 1.78 -1.80
N PHE A 62 4.20 1.48 -2.75
CA PHE A 62 3.15 0.48 -2.59
C PHE A 62 3.36 -0.65 -3.59
N TYR A 63 3.44 -1.87 -3.07
CA TYR A 63 3.51 -3.10 -3.88
C TYR A 63 2.24 -3.91 -3.65
N SER A 64 1.67 -4.43 -4.73
CA SER A 64 0.63 -5.47 -4.67
C SER A 64 1.17 -6.70 -5.36
N LEU A 65 1.21 -7.83 -4.66
CA LEU A 65 1.43 -9.12 -5.27
C LEU A 65 0.13 -9.56 -5.96
N VAL A 66 0.26 -10.12 -7.16
CA VAL A 66 -0.86 -10.56 -7.98
C VAL A 66 -0.49 -11.91 -8.57
N SER A 67 -1.28 -12.93 -8.25
CA SER A 67 -1.10 -14.28 -8.79
C SER A 67 -1.57 -14.31 -10.25
N GLN A 68 -0.66 -14.66 -11.16
CA GLN A 68 -0.98 -14.80 -12.59
C GLN A 68 -2.02 -15.91 -12.81
N ASP A 69 -2.82 -15.77 -13.88
CA ASP A 69 -3.88 -16.71 -14.25
C ASP A 69 -4.96 -16.95 -13.17
N THR A 70 -5.12 -16.00 -12.26
CA THR A 70 -6.18 -16.02 -11.24
C THR A 70 -7.13 -14.83 -11.38
N CYS A 71 -8.24 -14.87 -10.64
CA CYS A 71 -9.16 -13.74 -10.55
C CYS A 71 -8.51 -12.46 -9.98
N GLU A 72 -7.35 -12.56 -9.30
CA GLU A 72 -6.59 -11.41 -8.79
C GLU A 72 -6.19 -10.44 -9.89
N MET A 73 -5.93 -10.92 -11.11
CA MET A 73 -5.57 -10.08 -12.26
C MET A 73 -6.68 -9.08 -12.61
N GLN A 74 -7.95 -9.49 -12.53
CA GLN A 74 -9.08 -8.59 -12.79
C GLN A 74 -9.20 -7.50 -11.72
N TYR A 75 -8.91 -7.83 -10.46
CA TYR A 75 -8.87 -6.86 -9.38
C TYR A 75 -7.68 -5.91 -9.52
N ALA A 76 -6.51 -6.41 -9.90
CA ALA A 76 -5.32 -5.62 -10.14
C ALA A 76 -5.54 -4.57 -11.23
N LEU A 77 -6.17 -4.95 -12.36
CA LEU A 77 -6.49 -4.01 -13.44
C LEU A 77 -7.44 -2.89 -12.99
N LYS A 78 -8.46 -3.25 -12.20
CA LYS A 78 -9.41 -2.26 -11.64
C LYS A 78 -8.73 -1.32 -10.65
N ARG A 79 -7.78 -1.83 -9.85
CA ARG A 79 -6.97 -1.04 -8.91
C ARG A 79 -6.04 -0.10 -9.65
N GLN A 80 -5.31 -0.59 -10.65
CA GLN A 80 -4.42 0.22 -11.48
C GLN A 80 -5.17 1.44 -12.03
N ARG A 81 -6.30 1.22 -12.70
CA ARG A 81 -7.13 2.33 -13.24
C ARG A 81 -7.55 3.30 -12.15
N PHE A 82 -7.97 2.79 -10.98
CA PHE A 82 -8.41 3.63 -9.88
C PHE A 82 -7.27 4.49 -9.31
N LEU A 83 -6.09 3.91 -9.05
CA LEU A 83 -4.93 4.62 -8.53
C LEU A 83 -4.39 5.65 -9.53
N MET A 84 -4.30 5.30 -10.81
CA MET A 84 -3.88 6.24 -11.85
C MET A 84 -4.84 7.43 -11.96
N ASN A 85 -6.16 7.19 -11.86
CA ASN A 85 -7.16 8.25 -11.86
C ASN A 85 -7.07 9.18 -10.62
N GLN A 86 -6.45 8.73 -9.53
CA GLN A 86 -6.18 9.56 -8.35
C GLN A 86 -4.81 10.26 -8.43
N GLY A 87 -4.07 10.11 -9.53
CA GLY A 87 -2.76 10.74 -9.75
C GLY A 87 -1.56 9.94 -9.25
N TYR A 88 -1.74 8.68 -8.82
CA TYR A 88 -0.62 7.85 -8.41
C TYR A 88 0.15 7.32 -9.62
N ALA A 89 1.48 7.41 -9.57
CA ALA A 89 2.36 6.71 -10.49
C ALA A 89 2.22 5.19 -10.28
N TYR A 90 2.07 4.45 -11.37
CA TYR A 90 1.84 3.01 -11.32
C TYR A 90 2.70 2.31 -12.38
N LYS A 91 3.41 1.26 -11.98
CA LYS A 91 4.26 0.46 -12.86
C LYS A 91 4.02 -1.03 -12.61
N ASN A 92 3.84 -1.77 -13.70
CA ASN A 92 3.86 -3.23 -13.70
C ASN A 92 5.29 -3.71 -13.98
N PHE A 93 5.74 -4.74 -13.26
CA PHE A 93 7.02 -5.41 -13.44
C PHE A 93 6.78 -6.87 -13.78
#